data_AF-G7CAW7-F1
#
_entry.id   AF-G7CAW7-F1
#
_cell.length_a   1.000
_cell.length_b   1.000
_cell.length_c   1.000
_cell.angle_alpha   90.00
_cell.angle_beta   90.00
_cell.angle_gamma   90.00
#
_symmetry.space_group_name_H-M   'P 1'
#
loop_
_entity.id
_entity.type
_entity.pdbx_description
1 polymer ?
#
loop_
_entity_poly.entity_id
_entity_poly.type
_entity_poly.pdbx_seq_one_letter_code
_entity_poly.pdbx_strand_id
1 'polypeptide(L)'
;MQTLNAGGQFNDIKHLVSGVRGARVYETGDLEAGIWWVGTAMGLIDDIPTVDAMISRIVREAEELIRTRLPGMILSHAAVAAAGS
;
A
#
# COMPACT_ATOMS: atom_id res chain seq x y z
N MET A 1 -0.39 -23.36 6.22
CA MET A 1 -1.74 -23.70 5.71
C MET A 1 -1.98 -25.21 5.62
N GLN A 2 -0.98 -26.03 5.31
CA GLN A 2 -1.13 -27.51 5.24
C GLN A 2 -1.68 -28.16 6.52
N THR A 3 -1.23 -27.73 7.71
CA THR A 3 -1.66 -28.32 8.99
C THR A 3 -3.15 -28.12 9.29
N LEU A 4 -3.69 -26.91 9.04
CA LEU A 4 -5.12 -26.62 9.20
C LEU A 4 -5.96 -27.39 8.18
N ASN A 5 -5.51 -27.46 6.93
CA ASN A 5 -6.21 -28.17 5.86
C ASN A 5 -6.25 -29.69 6.09
N ALA A 6 -5.33 -30.25 6.87
CA ALA A 6 -5.31 -31.65 7.27
C ALA A 6 -6.13 -31.94 8.54
N GLY A 7 -6.92 -30.98 9.04
CA GLY A 7 -7.73 -31.12 10.25
C GLY A 7 -7.03 -30.70 11.55
N GLY A 8 -5.84 -30.10 11.47
CA GLY A 8 -5.14 -29.54 12.62
C GLY A 8 -5.84 -28.32 13.22
N GLN A 9 -5.71 -28.14 14.52
CA GLN A 9 -6.34 -27.05 15.26
C GLN A 9 -5.45 -25.81 15.27
N PHE A 10 -6.05 -24.65 15.57
CA PHE A 10 -5.30 -23.39 15.72
C PHE A 10 -4.16 -23.49 16.74
N ASN A 11 -4.35 -24.26 17.81
CA ASN A 11 -3.31 -24.48 18.82
C ASN A 11 -2.02 -25.08 18.22
N ASP A 12 -2.14 -25.88 17.16
CA ASP A 12 -1.00 -26.53 16.51
C ASP A 12 -0.14 -25.54 15.73
N ILE A 13 -0.70 -24.39 15.34
CA ILE A 13 0.01 -23.34 14.58
C ILE A 13 0.19 -22.04 15.36
N LYS A 14 -0.37 -21.94 16.57
CA LYS A 14 -0.33 -20.73 17.42
C LYS A 14 1.10 -20.22 17.64
N HIS A 15 2.05 -21.13 17.78
CA HIS A 15 3.46 -20.82 17.96
C HIS A 15 4.13 -20.26 16.69
N LEU A 16 3.59 -20.51 15.49
CA LEU A 16 4.10 -19.99 14.22
C LEU A 16 3.52 -18.60 13.89
N VAL A 17 2.30 -18.32 14.35
CA VAL A 17 1.58 -17.06 14.08
C VAL A 17 1.63 -16.07 15.24
N SER A 18 2.43 -16.34 16.28
CA SER A 18 2.49 -15.49 17.46
C SER A 18 3.03 -14.10 17.10
N GLY A 19 2.32 -13.04 17.50
CA GLY A 19 2.75 -11.65 17.24
C GLY A 19 4.15 -11.32 17.80
N VAL A 20 4.60 -12.02 18.84
CA VAL A 20 5.96 -11.89 19.39
C VAL A 20 7.04 -12.28 18.37
N ARG A 21 6.80 -13.30 17.55
CA ARG A 21 7.70 -13.68 16.44
C ARG A 21 7.68 -12.65 15.31
N GLY A 22 6.51 -12.10 15.01
CA GLY A 22 6.36 -11.01 14.04
C GLY A 22 7.09 -9.73 14.45
N ALA A 23 7.10 -9.40 15.75
CA ALA A 23 7.83 -8.22 16.26
C ALA A 23 9.33 -8.29 15.99
N ARG A 24 9.92 -9.50 16.07
CA ARG A 24 11.35 -9.72 15.83
C ARG A 24 11.78 -9.37 14.40
N VAL A 25 10.88 -9.51 13.42
CA VAL A 25 11.15 -9.12 12.02
C VAL A 25 11.50 -7.63 11.93
N TYR A 26 10.78 -6.77 12.67
CA TYR A 26 11.01 -5.32 12.66
C TYR A 26 12.27 -4.92 13.44
N GLU A 27 12.67 -5.69 14.44
CA GLU A 27 13.86 -5.42 15.27
C GLU A 27 15.15 -5.89 14.61
N THR A 28 15.15 -7.09 14.02
CA THR A 28 16.38 -7.72 13.50
C THR A 28 16.52 -7.63 11.99
N GLY A 29 15.44 -7.30 11.27
CA GLY A 29 15.41 -7.32 9.80
C GLY A 29 15.40 -8.73 9.19
N ASP A 30 15.21 -9.77 10.02
CA ASP A 30 15.11 -11.16 9.55
C ASP A 30 13.67 -11.45 9.14
N LEU A 31 13.42 -11.47 7.83
CA LEU A 31 12.10 -11.69 7.25
C LEU A 31 11.54 -13.10 7.53
N GLU A 32 12.40 -14.06 7.87
CA GLU A 32 12.03 -15.45 8.17
C GLU A 32 11.74 -15.65 9.67
N ALA A 33 11.96 -14.64 10.51
CA ALA A 33 11.78 -14.74 11.96
C ALA A 33 10.31 -14.93 12.39
N GLY A 34 9.36 -14.57 11.53
CA GLY A 34 7.93 -14.73 11.79
C GLY A 34 7.04 -14.12 10.72
N ILE A 35 5.72 -14.26 10.92
CA ILE A 35 4.74 -13.60 10.06
C ILE A 35 4.73 -12.11 10.36
N TRP A 36 4.88 -11.29 9.33
CA TRP A 36 4.81 -9.84 9.36
C TRP A 36 3.80 -9.33 8.35
N TRP A 37 3.32 -8.10 8.55
CA TRP A 37 2.22 -7.53 7.78
C TRP A 37 2.72 -6.46 6.81
N VAL A 38 2.22 -6.52 5.57
CA VAL A 38 2.38 -5.47 4.57
C VAL A 38 1.16 -5.44 3.65
N GLY A 39 0.74 -4.23 3.26
CA GLY A 39 -0.34 -4.05 2.29
C GLY A 39 0.17 -4.13 0.85
N THR A 40 -0.72 -4.42 -0.10
CA THR A 40 -0.41 -4.44 -1.54
C THR A 40 0.11 -3.09 -2.06
N ALA A 41 -0.24 -1.99 -1.39
CA ALA A 41 0.25 -0.65 -1.68
C ALA A 41 1.79 -0.53 -1.61
N MET A 42 2.50 -1.46 -0.94
CA MET A 42 3.96 -1.48 -0.92
C MET A 42 4.58 -1.53 -2.31
N GLY A 43 3.92 -2.15 -3.30
CA GLY A 43 4.41 -2.15 -4.69
C GLY A 43 4.43 -0.78 -5.37
N LEU A 44 3.85 0.25 -4.75
CA LEU A 44 3.87 1.65 -5.22
C LEU A 44 4.91 2.51 -4.49
N ILE A 45 5.61 1.95 -3.50
CA ILE A 45 6.58 2.68 -2.68
C ILE A 45 7.99 2.32 -3.15
N ASP A 46 8.70 3.28 -3.72
CA ASP A 46 10.07 3.15 -4.24
C ASP A 46 11.09 4.04 -3.51
N ASP A 47 10.66 4.77 -2.47
CA ASP A 47 11.49 5.69 -1.70
C ASP A 47 11.22 5.65 -0.19
N ILE A 48 12.11 6.27 0.59
CA ILE A 48 12.04 6.34 2.06
C ILE A 48 12.18 7.80 2.51
N PRO A 49 11.12 8.62 2.38
CA PRO A 49 11.12 10.02 2.81
C PRO A 49 10.95 10.17 4.34
N THR A 50 11.16 11.39 4.86
CA THR A 50 10.64 11.74 6.18
C THR A 50 9.10 11.80 6.16
N VAL A 51 8.47 11.66 7.32
CA VAL A 51 7.00 11.76 7.43
C VAL A 51 6.49 13.10 6.88
N ASP A 52 7.19 14.20 7.18
CA ASP A 52 6.84 15.53 6.68
C ASP A 52 6.91 15.63 5.16
N ALA A 53 8.01 15.15 4.56
CA ALA A 53 8.18 15.17 3.10
C ALA A 53 7.14 14.28 2.40
N MET A 54 6.84 13.10 2.96
CA MET A 54 5.83 12.18 2.43
C MET A 54 4.44 12.83 2.39
N ILE A 55 4.01 13.39 3.51
CA ILE A 55 2.68 14.00 3.63
C ILE A 55 2.58 15.24 2.75
N SER A 56 3.60 16.09 2.75
CA SER A 56 3.67 17.28 1.90
C SER A 56 3.58 16.91 0.41
N ARG A 57 4.26 15.84 -0.01
CA ARG A 57 4.18 15.32 -1.38
C ARG A 57 2.76 14.88 -1.73
N ILE A 58 2.12 14.07 -0.89
CA ILE A 58 0.75 13.56 -1.12
C ILE A 58 -0.23 14.70 -1.32
N VAL A 59 -0.20 15.72 -0.46
CA VAL A 59 -1.11 16.87 -0.56
C VAL A 59 -0.86 17.66 -1.83
N ARG A 60 0.42 17.97 -2.13
CA ARG A 60 0.79 18.71 -3.34
C ARG A 60 0.35 17.99 -4.62
N GLU A 61 0.59 16.68 -4.72
CA GLU A 61 0.21 15.89 -5.88
C GLU A 61 -1.31 15.81 -6.04
N ALA A 62 -2.07 15.71 -4.94
CA ALA A 62 -3.52 15.78 -4.98
C ALA A 62 -4.02 17.13 -5.49
N GLU A 63 -3.43 18.24 -5.03
CA GLU A 63 -3.78 19.58 -5.51
C GLU A 63 -3.48 19.77 -7.00
N GLU A 64 -2.32 19.30 -7.47
CA GLU A 64 -1.96 19.33 -8.88
C GLU A 64 -2.94 18.51 -9.74
N LEU A 65 -3.32 17.33 -9.27
CA LEU A 65 -4.27 16.47 -9.96
C LEU A 65 -5.64 17.16 -10.11
N ILE A 66 -6.10 17.81 -9.03
CA ILE A 66 -7.38 18.55 -8.98
C ILE A 66 -7.35 19.81 -9.86
N ARG A 67 -6.26 20.57 -9.85
CA ARG A 67 -6.18 21.87 -10.53
C ARG A 67 -5.79 21.77 -12.00
N THR A 68 -5.06 20.73 -12.38
CA THR A 68 -4.44 20.64 -13.71
C THR A 68 -5.02 19.47 -14.50
N ARG A 69 -4.87 18.24 -14.00
CA ARG A 69 -5.17 17.03 -14.77
C ARG A 69 -6.68 16.86 -14.98
N LEU A 70 -7.49 16.99 -13.93
CA LEU A 70 -8.95 16.81 -14.03
C LEU A 70 -9.62 17.89 -14.91
N PRO A 71 -9.35 19.20 -14.76
CA PRO A 71 -9.92 20.22 -15.64
C PRO A 71 -9.51 20.02 -17.09
N GLY A 72 -8.25 19.61 -17.35
CA GLY A 72 -7.79 19.28 -18.70
C GLY A 72 -8.60 18.17 -19.37
N MET A 73 -9.05 17.16 -18.63
CA MET A 73 -9.92 16.09 -19.14
C MET A 73 -11.34 16.56 -19.45
N ILE A 74 -11.89 17.50 -18.66
CA ILE A 74 -13.23 18.04 -18.88
C ILE A 74 -13.25 19.02 -20.06
N LEU A 75 -12.27 19.92 -20.12
CA LEU A 75 -12.17 20.94 -21.16
C LEU A 75 -11.81 20.36 -22.53
N SER A 76 -10.98 19.32 -22.58
CA SER A 76 -10.69 18.61 -23.83
C SER A 76 -11.93 17.93 -24.42
N HIS A 77 -12.80 17.34 -23.60
CA HIS A 77 -14.06 16.77 -24.08
C HIS A 77 -15.02 17.84 -24.61
N ALA A 78 -15.17 18.97 -23.90
CA ALA A 78 -16.01 20.08 -24.35
C ALA A 78 -15.51 20.70 -25.67
N ALA A 79 -14.18 20.84 -25.84
CA ALA A 79 -13.59 21.32 -27.08
C ALA A 79 -13.80 20.34 -28.26
N VAL A 80 -13.69 19.03 -28.01
CA VAL A 80 -14.00 18.00 -29.03
C VAL A 80 -15.49 18.02 -29.40
N ALA A 81 -16.39 18.18 -28.42
CA ALA A 81 -17.82 18.29 -28.69
C ALA A 81 -18.18 19.56 -29.49
N ALA A 82 -17.52 20.69 -29.23
CA ALA A 82 -17.74 21.95 -29.95
C ALA A 82 -17.12 21.98 -31.36
N ALA A 83 -16.07 21.20 -31.63
CA ALA A 83 -15.45 21.11 -32.96
C ALA A 83 -16.18 20.14 -33.92
N GLY A 84 -17.12 19.34 -33.41
CA GLY A 84 -17.93 18.40 -34.19
C GLY A 84 -19.32 18.92 -34.62
N SER A 85 -19.63 20.19 -34.33
CA SER A 85 -20.91 20.87 -34.67
C SER A 85 -20.70 21.99 -35.68
#